data_AF-A0A6L2Q0F0-F1
#
_entry.id   AF-A0A6L2Q0F0-F1
#
_cell.length_a   1.000
_cell.length_b   1.000
_cell.length_c   1.000
_cell.angle_alpha   90.00
_cell.angle_beta   90.00
_cell.angle_gamma   90.00
#
_symmetry.space_group_name_H-M   'P 1'
#
loop_
_entity.id
_entity.type
_entity.pdbx_description
1 polymer ?
#
loop_
_entity_poly.entity_id
_entity_poly.type
_entity_poly.pdbx_seq_one_letter_code
_entity_poly.pdbx_strand_id
1 'polypeptide(L)'
;MHAIQVQPKIKNKKDEWVENVFQTTYGALKVQSLVGKKYGSKVYLSKGWAYVLHPTPELWTLTLPHRTQIIYTPDISMIIFQLEIKPGSVVIECGVYYNYFITRGYYHNVITVAYVHRCQESEERLCNFTGTGSGSLSHALIRCIMPHGHLYTFDFHELRVSVVHEEFESHGIGQFVTVEQRDVCQDGFGTELNGKVDAVFLDIPHPWEAVPHAAATFKDV
;
A
#
# COMPACT_ATOMS: atom_id res chain seq x y z
N MET A 1 -10.93 -8.38 8.19
CA MET A 1 -10.69 -6.93 8.37
C MET A 1 -11.04 -6.24 7.06
N HIS A 2 -11.54 -5.01 7.08
CA HIS A 2 -11.92 -4.33 5.82
C HIS A 2 -11.41 -2.90 5.82
N ALA A 3 -10.80 -2.50 4.71
CA ALA A 3 -10.56 -1.09 4.40
C ALA A 3 -11.86 -0.51 3.84
N ILE A 4 -12.36 0.55 4.47
CA ILE A 4 -13.61 1.20 4.07
C ILE A 4 -13.32 2.67 3.81
N GLN A 5 -13.72 3.12 2.63
CA GLN A 5 -13.71 4.54 2.31
C GLN A 5 -14.90 5.22 3.00
N VAL A 6 -14.61 6.19 3.86
CA VAL A 6 -15.59 6.93 4.64
C VAL A 6 -16.19 8.02 3.78
N GLN A 7 -17.21 7.64 3.03
CA GLN A 7 -18.09 8.56 2.31
C GLN A 7 -19.53 8.39 2.82
N PRO A 8 -20.22 9.50 3.16
CA PRO A 8 -21.64 9.49 3.56
C PRO A 8 -22.57 8.75 2.59
N LYS A 9 -22.34 8.98 1.30
CA LYS A 9 -23.18 8.50 0.20
C LYS A 9 -22.27 7.95 -0.90
N ILE A 10 -22.79 6.98 -1.63
CA ILE A 10 -22.13 6.37 -2.79
C ILE A 10 -23.13 6.29 -3.94
N LYS A 11 -22.65 6.34 -5.17
CA LYS A 11 -23.48 6.10 -6.36
C LYS A 11 -23.75 4.60 -6.50
N ASN A 12 -25.02 4.24 -6.70
CA ASN A 12 -25.39 2.87 -7.05
C ASN A 12 -25.13 2.60 -8.55
N LYS A 13 -25.40 1.36 -9.01
CA LYS A 13 -25.28 0.98 -10.43
C LYS A 13 -26.18 1.78 -11.39
N LYS A 14 -27.14 2.53 -10.87
CA LYS A 14 -28.07 3.40 -11.62
C LYS A 14 -27.67 4.88 -11.54
N ASP A 15 -26.45 5.18 -11.08
CA ASP A 15 -25.94 6.55 -10.89
C ASP A 15 -26.67 7.40 -9.84
N GLU A 16 -27.50 6.78 -8.99
CA GLU A 16 -28.24 7.47 -7.93
C GLU A 16 -27.42 7.49 -6.64
N TRP A 17 -27.42 8.64 -5.94
CA TRP A 17 -26.77 8.78 -4.64
C TRP A 17 -27.59 8.09 -3.54
N VAL A 18 -27.05 7.02 -2.98
CA VAL A 18 -27.65 6.26 -1.88
C VAL A 18 -26.79 6.34 -0.63
N GLU A 19 -27.38 6.04 0.54
CA GLU A 19 -26.61 5.90 1.78
C GLU A 19 -25.52 4.84 1.61
N ASN A 20 -24.30 5.16 2.02
CA ASN A 20 -23.22 4.20 1.99
C ASN A 20 -23.35 3.24 3.17
N VAL A 21 -23.79 2.02 2.88
CA VAL A 21 -23.98 0.96 3.87
C VAL A 21 -23.10 -0.22 3.48
N PHE A 22 -22.13 -0.53 4.34
CA PHE A 22 -21.23 -1.66 4.15
C PHE A 22 -21.82 -2.92 4.80
N GLN A 23 -22.01 -3.97 4.00
CA GLN A 23 -22.60 -5.22 4.45
C GLN A 23 -21.53 -6.19 4.95
N THR A 24 -21.82 -6.86 6.06
CA THR A 24 -20.87 -7.72 6.77
C THR A 24 -21.60 -8.93 7.32
N THR A 25 -20.86 -9.97 7.71
CA THR A 25 -21.43 -11.14 8.42
C THR A 25 -22.05 -10.75 9.77
N TYR A 26 -21.64 -9.62 10.36
CA TYR A 26 -22.12 -9.09 11.65
C TYR A 26 -23.17 -8.00 11.50
N GLY A 27 -23.77 -7.88 10.32
CA GLY A 27 -24.82 -6.91 10.00
C GLY A 27 -24.35 -5.74 9.16
N ALA A 28 -25.24 -4.77 8.99
CA ALA A 28 -25.02 -3.59 8.17
C ALA A 28 -24.31 -2.50 8.98
N LEU A 29 -23.23 -1.95 8.42
CA LEU A 29 -22.51 -0.79 8.94
C LEU A 29 -22.89 0.45 8.12
N LYS A 30 -23.54 1.43 8.76
CA LYS A 30 -23.78 2.74 8.14
C LYS A 30 -22.48 3.52 8.13
N VAL A 31 -21.87 3.77 6.97
CA VAL A 31 -20.56 4.43 6.87
C VAL A 31 -20.60 5.86 7.43
N GLN A 32 -21.74 6.54 7.31
CA GLN A 32 -21.98 7.84 7.96
C GLN A 32 -21.70 7.81 9.49
N SER A 33 -21.93 6.68 10.16
CA SER A 33 -21.71 6.56 11.61
C SER A 33 -20.23 6.58 12.02
N LEU A 34 -19.33 6.41 11.05
CA LEU A 34 -17.88 6.48 11.24
C LEU A 34 -17.36 7.92 11.23
N VAL A 35 -18.07 8.84 10.56
CA VAL A 35 -17.66 10.24 10.43
C VAL A 35 -17.60 10.89 11.82
N GLY A 36 -16.46 11.47 12.16
CA GLY A 36 -16.23 12.12 13.46
C GLY A 36 -15.97 11.17 14.63
N LYS A 37 -15.93 9.85 14.41
CA LYS A 37 -15.49 8.90 15.45
C LYS A 37 -13.96 8.93 15.57
N LYS A 38 -13.47 8.90 16.81
CA LYS A 38 -12.04 8.75 17.08
C LYS A 38 -11.58 7.35 16.68
N TYR A 39 -10.40 7.22 16.09
CA TYR A 39 -9.74 5.92 15.92
C TYR A 39 -9.57 5.21 17.28
N GLY A 40 -9.67 3.88 17.26
CA GLY A 40 -9.82 3.00 18.42
C GLY A 40 -11.25 2.84 18.94
N SER A 41 -12.22 3.62 18.44
CA SER A 41 -13.60 3.55 18.94
C SER A 41 -14.32 2.29 18.48
N LYS A 42 -15.16 1.76 19.38
CA LYS A 42 -16.14 0.70 19.07
C LYS A 42 -17.36 1.30 18.36
N VAL A 43 -17.79 0.69 17.26
CA VAL A 43 -18.98 1.04 16.49
C VAL A 43 -19.93 -0.15 16.43
N TYR A 44 -21.23 0.13 16.39
CA TYR A 44 -22.28 -0.89 16.38
C TYR A 44 -22.81 -1.10 14.96
N LEU A 45 -23.02 -2.37 14.61
CA LEU A 45 -23.66 -2.82 13.37
C LEU A 45 -25.05 -3.35 13.72
N SER A 46 -25.87 -3.66 12.71
CA SER A 46 -27.23 -4.14 12.96
C SER A 46 -27.32 -5.45 13.77
N LYS A 47 -26.29 -6.31 13.74
CA LYS A 47 -26.25 -7.58 14.50
C LYS A 47 -25.01 -7.72 15.41
N GLY A 48 -24.11 -6.74 15.45
CA GLY A 48 -22.80 -6.88 16.09
C GLY A 48 -22.08 -5.55 16.29
N TRP A 49 -20.75 -5.59 16.32
CA TRP A 49 -19.91 -4.41 16.52
C TRP A 49 -18.53 -4.57 15.87
N ALA A 50 -17.82 -3.47 15.70
CA ALA A 50 -16.46 -3.42 15.15
C ALA A 50 -15.62 -2.32 15.81
N TYR A 51 -14.32 -2.34 15.58
CA TYR A 51 -13.41 -1.24 15.94
C TYR A 51 -12.98 -0.45 14.70
N VAL A 52 -12.91 0.86 14.86
CA VAL A 52 -12.40 1.82 13.88
C VAL A 52 -10.90 1.96 14.11
N LEU A 53 -10.04 1.54 13.18
CA LEU A 53 -8.59 1.61 13.31
C LEU A 53 -8.01 2.65 12.35
N HIS A 54 -6.93 3.29 12.80
CA HIS A 54 -6.15 4.18 11.96
C HIS A 54 -5.43 3.37 10.87
N PRO A 55 -5.43 3.81 9.60
CA PRO A 55 -4.71 3.09 8.56
C PRO A 55 -3.21 3.07 8.84
N THR A 56 -2.58 1.89 8.73
CA THR A 56 -1.12 1.72 8.78
C THR A 56 -0.69 0.81 7.65
N PRO A 57 0.57 0.86 7.19
CA PRO A 57 1.10 -0.08 6.20
C PRO A 57 0.83 -1.56 6.52
N GLU A 58 0.91 -1.99 7.79
CA GLU A 58 0.61 -3.37 8.18
C GLU A 58 -0.88 -3.70 8.00
N LEU A 59 -1.75 -2.79 8.42
CA LEU A 59 -3.19 -2.97 8.27
C LEU A 59 -3.61 -2.89 6.79
N TRP A 60 -2.93 -2.04 6.01
CA TRP A 60 -3.08 -1.96 4.56
C TRP A 60 -2.75 -3.32 3.94
N THR A 61 -1.56 -3.85 4.21
CA THR A 61 -1.10 -5.17 3.77
C THR A 61 -2.14 -6.27 3.99
N LEU A 62 -2.80 -6.28 5.15
CA LEU A 62 -3.82 -7.28 5.52
C LEU A 62 -5.20 -7.06 4.90
N THR A 63 -5.47 -5.88 4.36
CA THR A 63 -6.79 -5.52 3.79
C THR A 63 -6.78 -5.41 2.28
N LEU A 64 -5.60 -5.49 1.66
CA LEU A 64 -5.42 -5.46 0.23
C LEU A 64 -6.10 -6.68 -0.45
N PRO A 65 -6.73 -6.48 -1.62
CA PRO A 65 -7.28 -7.58 -2.38
C PRO A 65 -6.15 -8.47 -2.93
N HIS A 66 -6.01 -9.68 -2.38
CA HIS A 66 -5.01 -10.64 -2.82
C HIS A 66 -5.38 -11.24 -4.19
N ARG A 67 -4.82 -10.67 -5.24
CA ARG A 67 -4.95 -11.14 -6.64
C ARG A 67 -3.59 -11.37 -7.31
N THR A 68 -2.55 -10.73 -6.77
CA THR A 68 -1.13 -10.95 -7.08
C THR A 68 -0.40 -11.29 -5.80
N GLN A 69 0.81 -11.81 -5.96
CA GLN A 69 1.70 -12.03 -4.84
C GLN A 69 2.09 -10.68 -4.21
N ILE A 70 2.09 -10.62 -2.87
CA ILE A 70 2.47 -9.43 -2.08
C ILE A 70 3.58 -9.79 -1.09
N ILE A 71 4.40 -8.81 -0.68
CA ILE A 71 5.33 -8.94 0.44
C ILE A 71 4.60 -8.57 1.73
N TYR A 72 4.70 -9.44 2.73
CA TYR A 72 4.05 -9.26 4.02
C TYR A 72 4.99 -8.64 5.05
N THR A 73 4.41 -8.15 6.14
CA THR A 73 5.12 -7.46 7.23
C THR A 73 6.40 -8.15 7.71
N PRO A 74 6.48 -9.49 7.88
CA PRO A 74 7.71 -10.14 8.31
C PRO A 74 8.88 -9.88 7.34
N ASP A 75 8.68 -10.11 6.04
CA ASP A 75 9.70 -9.91 5.02
C ASP A 75 9.99 -8.41 4.83
N ILE A 76 8.97 -7.55 4.84
CA ILE A 76 9.13 -6.10 4.79
C ILE A 76 10.03 -5.62 5.94
N SER A 77 9.80 -6.12 7.16
CA SER A 77 10.59 -5.71 8.32
C SER A 77 12.06 -6.11 8.19
N MET A 78 12.33 -7.28 7.61
CA MET A 78 13.68 -7.74 7.32
C MET A 78 14.35 -6.92 6.21
N ILE A 79 13.61 -6.59 5.14
CA ILE A 79 14.10 -5.75 4.04
C ILE A 79 14.48 -4.36 4.57
N ILE A 80 13.59 -3.70 5.31
CA ILE A 80 13.83 -2.37 5.91
C ILE A 80 15.06 -2.41 6.82
N PHE A 81 15.18 -3.45 7.64
CA PHE A 81 16.29 -3.61 8.56
C PHE A 81 17.63 -3.83 7.84
N GLN A 82 17.67 -4.77 6.88
CA GLN A 82 18.91 -5.11 6.17
C GLN A 82 19.38 -4.01 5.22
N LEU A 83 18.44 -3.25 4.64
CA LEU A 83 18.75 -2.09 3.79
C LEU A 83 19.02 -0.80 4.60
N GLU A 84 19.03 -0.88 5.94
CA GLU A 84 19.29 0.24 6.85
C GLU A 84 18.41 1.47 6.57
N ILE A 85 17.16 1.24 6.17
CA ILE A 85 16.24 2.31 5.75
C ILE A 85 15.82 3.12 6.97
N LYS A 86 15.98 4.43 6.88
CA LYS A 86 15.73 5.38 7.97
C LYS A 86 15.12 6.69 7.44
N PRO A 87 14.61 7.57 8.32
CA PRO A 87 14.16 8.89 7.90
C PRO A 87 15.23 9.63 7.12
N GLY A 88 14.88 10.13 5.93
CA GLY A 88 15.83 10.78 5.01
C GLY A 88 16.45 9.88 3.95
N SER A 89 16.27 8.55 4.01
CA SER A 89 16.80 7.65 2.98
C SER A 89 16.14 7.90 1.61
N VAL A 90 16.95 7.90 0.57
CA VAL A 90 16.51 7.85 -0.82
C VAL A 90 16.54 6.40 -1.27
N VAL A 91 15.39 5.85 -1.63
CA VAL A 91 15.24 4.41 -1.90
C VAL A 91 14.71 4.20 -3.31
N ILE A 92 15.24 3.21 -4.01
CA ILE A 92 14.66 2.69 -5.25
C ILE A 92 13.90 1.39 -4.95
N GLU A 93 12.70 1.28 -5.47
CA GLU A 93 11.92 0.04 -5.59
C GLU A 93 11.66 -0.23 -7.08
N CYS A 94 11.69 -1.48 -7.52
CA CYS A 94 11.23 -1.84 -8.87
C CYS A 94 10.39 -3.11 -8.84
N GLY A 95 9.26 -3.08 -9.56
CA GLY A 95 8.32 -4.19 -9.62
C GLY A 95 6.96 -3.90 -8.97
N VAL A 96 6.36 -2.73 -9.22
CA VAL A 96 5.06 -2.40 -8.60
C VAL A 96 3.92 -3.13 -9.30
N TYR A 97 3.50 -4.26 -8.74
CA TYR A 97 2.31 -4.94 -9.23
C TYR A 97 1.05 -4.32 -8.62
N TYR A 98 0.17 -3.75 -9.44
CA TYR A 98 -1.19 -3.39 -9.01
C TYR A 98 -2.25 -4.16 -9.78
N ASN A 99 -3.29 -4.60 -9.08
CA ASN A 99 -4.49 -5.19 -9.68
C ASN A 99 -5.56 -4.12 -9.89
N TYR A 100 -6.12 -4.08 -11.09
CA TYR A 100 -7.14 -3.14 -11.52
C TYR A 100 -8.42 -3.22 -10.65
N PHE A 101 -8.48 -2.53 -9.52
CA PHE A 101 -9.72 -2.22 -8.83
C PHE A 101 -9.63 -0.84 -8.19
N ILE A 102 -10.44 0.07 -8.75
CA ILE A 102 -10.57 1.46 -8.33
C ILE A 102 -11.03 1.52 -6.86
N THR A 103 -10.10 1.75 -5.94
CA THR A 103 -10.40 2.47 -4.69
C THR A 103 -9.88 3.89 -4.85
N ARG A 104 -10.63 4.72 -5.58
CA ARG A 104 -10.47 6.19 -5.56
C ARG A 104 -10.82 6.69 -4.16
N GLY A 105 -9.89 6.60 -3.22
CA GLY A 105 -10.15 6.88 -1.83
C GLY A 105 -8.98 7.52 -1.12
N TYR A 106 -9.15 8.80 -0.79
CA TYR A 106 -8.14 9.54 -0.06
C TYR A 106 -7.81 8.88 1.29
N TYR A 107 -6.53 8.67 1.66
CA TYR A 107 -6.15 8.10 2.98
C TYR A 107 -6.75 8.88 4.14
N HIS A 108 -6.94 10.19 3.96
CA HIS A 108 -7.58 11.05 4.97
C HIS A 108 -9.01 10.61 5.32
N ASN A 109 -9.65 9.79 4.46
CA ASN A 109 -10.99 9.25 4.64
C ASN A 109 -11.03 7.71 4.57
N VAL A 110 -9.90 6.99 4.53
CA VAL A 110 -9.89 5.53 4.60
C VAL A 110 -9.75 5.11 6.05
N ILE A 111 -10.71 4.31 6.52
CA ILE A 111 -10.70 3.73 7.86
C ILE A 111 -10.57 2.23 7.72
N THR A 112 -9.64 1.65 8.47
CA THR A 112 -9.58 0.20 8.63
C THR A 112 -10.58 -0.22 9.70
N VAL A 113 -11.59 -0.98 9.33
CA VAL A 113 -12.54 -1.55 10.30
C VAL A 113 -12.12 -2.98 10.63
N ALA A 114 -11.76 -3.20 11.89
CA ALA A 114 -11.41 -4.52 12.41
C ALA A 114 -12.58 -5.10 13.21
N TYR A 115 -12.95 -6.34 12.89
CA TYR A 115 -13.90 -7.11 13.69
C TYR A 115 -13.14 -7.92 14.72
N VAL A 116 -13.50 -7.78 15.99
CA VAL A 116 -13.02 -8.68 17.05
C VAL A 116 -14.17 -9.61 17.38
N HIS A 117 -14.06 -10.85 16.93
CA HIS A 117 -14.99 -11.91 17.30
C HIS A 117 -14.67 -12.41 18.71
N ARG A 118 -15.68 -12.87 19.45
CA ARG A 118 -15.42 -13.83 20.54
C ARG A 118 -14.85 -15.07 19.86
N CYS A 119 -13.62 -15.40 20.23
CA CYS A 119 -12.79 -16.44 19.63
C CYS A 119 -13.54 -17.79 19.50
N GLN A 120 -13.58 -18.34 18.29
CA GLN A 120 -13.47 -19.78 18.07
C GLN A 120 -12.35 -19.94 17.03
N GLU A 121 -11.31 -20.66 17.43
CA GLU A 121 -10.13 -20.96 16.62
C GLU A 121 -10.53 -21.70 15.32
N SER A 122 -9.90 -21.33 14.20
CA SER A 122 -9.45 -22.30 13.19
C SER A 122 -8.62 -21.65 12.08
N GLU A 123 -7.38 -22.14 11.99
CA GLU A 123 -6.51 -22.32 10.82
C GLU A 123 -5.97 -21.09 10.04
N GLU A 124 -4.72 -20.74 10.36
CA GLU A 124 -3.79 -20.03 9.49
C GLU A 124 -3.54 -20.84 8.22
N ARG A 125 -4.04 -20.36 7.08
CA ARG A 125 -3.63 -20.86 5.77
C ARG A 125 -2.39 -20.07 5.33
N LEU A 126 -1.22 -20.62 5.66
CA LEU A 126 0.08 -20.19 5.16
C LEU A 126 0.10 -20.29 3.62
N CYS A 127 0.21 -19.16 2.93
CA CYS A 127 0.42 -19.14 1.48
C CYS A 127 1.79 -18.53 1.18
N ASN A 128 2.61 -19.32 0.48
CA ASN A 128 4.04 -19.17 0.29
C ASN A 128 4.41 -18.22 -0.89
N PHE A 129 5.44 -17.39 -0.66
CA PHE A 129 6.44 -16.74 -1.54
C PHE A 129 6.11 -15.61 -2.56
N THR A 130 6.57 -14.40 -2.17
CA THR A 130 7.31 -13.30 -2.87
C THR A 130 6.78 -12.61 -4.14
N GLY A 131 6.46 -11.31 -4.00
CA GLY A 131 6.21 -10.34 -5.07
C GLY A 131 5.63 -9.03 -4.48
N THR A 132 5.92 -7.82 -4.99
CA THR A 132 5.41 -6.52 -4.49
C THR A 132 4.10 -6.15 -5.15
N GLY A 133 3.03 -6.84 -4.77
CA GLY A 133 1.66 -6.47 -5.14
C GLY A 133 1.02 -5.44 -4.18
N SER A 134 0.29 -4.48 -4.75
CA SER A 134 -0.63 -3.52 -4.12
C SER A 134 -0.03 -2.43 -3.21
N GLY A 135 1.26 -2.14 -3.37
CA GLY A 135 1.92 -1.05 -2.64
C GLY A 135 2.18 -1.34 -1.16
N SER A 136 2.07 -2.59 -0.72
CA SER A 136 2.36 -3.02 0.66
C SER A 136 3.78 -2.58 1.11
N LEU A 137 4.81 -2.98 0.34
CA LEU A 137 6.19 -2.59 0.59
C LEU A 137 6.36 -1.07 0.45
N SER A 138 5.87 -0.47 -0.63
CA SER A 138 5.99 0.97 -0.89
C SER A 138 5.45 1.83 0.26
N HIS A 139 4.27 1.50 0.81
CA HIS A 139 3.71 2.21 1.97
C HIS A 139 4.59 2.07 3.22
N ALA A 140 5.18 0.90 3.44
CA ALA A 140 6.08 0.68 4.56
C ALA A 140 7.40 1.46 4.40
N LEU A 141 7.96 1.45 3.18
CA LEU A 141 9.15 2.23 2.83
C LEU A 141 8.90 3.73 3.02
N ILE A 142 7.82 4.27 2.43
CA ILE A 142 7.47 5.70 2.53
C ILE A 142 7.34 6.11 4.00
N ARG A 143 6.65 5.31 4.83
CA ARG A 143 6.52 5.60 6.27
C ARG A 143 7.88 5.66 6.97
N CYS A 144 8.85 4.83 6.58
CA CYS A 144 10.18 4.79 7.18
C CYS A 144 11.09 5.93 6.71
N ILE A 145 10.98 6.38 5.46
CA ILE A 145 11.83 7.42 4.88
C ILE A 145 11.34 8.85 5.16
N MET A 146 10.05 9.02 5.44
CA MET A 146 9.47 10.31 5.84
C MET A 146 10.19 10.92 7.08
N PRO A 147 10.23 12.26 7.21
CA PRO A 147 9.63 13.27 6.33
C PRO A 147 10.61 13.84 5.29
N HIS A 148 11.83 13.32 5.20
CA HIS A 148 12.90 13.93 4.39
C HIS A 148 13.45 13.03 3.27
N GLY A 149 13.08 11.75 3.28
CA GLY A 149 13.49 10.79 2.26
C GLY A 149 12.52 10.75 1.10
N HIS A 150 12.87 9.97 0.08
CA HIS A 150 12.08 9.87 -1.16
C HIS A 150 12.17 8.45 -1.73
N LEU A 151 11.03 7.92 -2.18
CA LEU A 151 10.95 6.63 -2.87
C LEU A 151 10.88 6.87 -4.38
N TYR A 152 11.77 6.26 -5.13
CA TYR A 152 11.67 6.16 -6.59
C TYR A 152 11.22 4.75 -6.94
N THR A 153 10.08 4.64 -7.61
CA THR A 153 9.51 3.34 -7.94
C THR A 153 9.23 3.21 -9.43
N PHE A 154 9.59 2.07 -10.00
CA PHE A 154 9.58 1.83 -11.44
C PHE A 154 8.78 0.58 -11.81
N ASP A 155 7.97 0.66 -12.87
CA ASP A 155 7.32 -0.49 -13.50
C ASP A 155 7.29 -0.28 -15.03
N PHE A 156 7.47 -1.34 -15.81
CA PHE A 156 7.49 -1.23 -17.27
C PHE A 156 6.08 -1.10 -17.89
N HIS A 157 5.02 -1.49 -17.17
CA HIS A 157 3.63 -1.35 -17.59
C HIS A 157 3.05 0.02 -17.20
N GLU A 158 2.84 0.88 -18.20
CA GLU A 158 2.24 2.22 -18.07
C GLU A 158 0.92 2.24 -17.28
N LEU A 159 0.05 1.26 -17.51
CA LEU A 159 -1.24 1.16 -16.82
C LEU A 159 -1.07 0.95 -15.30
N ARG A 160 -0.02 0.25 -14.86
CA ARG A 160 0.24 0.05 -13.43
C ARG A 160 0.76 1.32 -12.79
N VAL A 161 1.68 1.99 -13.49
CA VAL A 161 2.27 3.27 -13.06
C VAL A 161 1.18 4.32 -12.82
N SER A 162 0.27 4.50 -13.79
CA SER A 162 -0.83 5.46 -13.66
C SER A 162 -1.75 5.17 -12.47
N VAL A 163 -2.14 3.91 -12.26
CA VAL A 163 -3.01 3.51 -11.14
C VAL A 163 -2.32 3.71 -9.79
N VAL A 164 -1.06 3.33 -9.67
CA VAL A 164 -0.26 3.47 -8.44
C VAL A 164 -0.03 4.95 -8.11
N HIS A 165 0.24 5.77 -9.13
CA HIS A 165 0.37 7.21 -8.97
C HIS A 165 -0.92 7.82 -8.41
N GLU A 166 -2.10 7.52 -9.00
CA GLU A 166 -3.39 7.97 -8.45
C GLU A 166 -3.62 7.49 -7.01
N GLU A 167 -3.19 6.27 -6.68
CA GLU A 167 -3.30 5.72 -5.33
C GLU A 167 -2.46 6.53 -4.34
N PHE A 168 -1.16 6.72 -4.58
CA PHE A 168 -0.28 7.48 -3.67
C PHE A 168 -0.72 8.93 -3.49
N GLU A 169 -1.21 9.57 -4.56
CA GLU A 169 -1.81 10.91 -4.50
C GLU A 169 -3.05 10.92 -3.62
N SER A 170 -3.98 9.97 -3.82
CA SER A 170 -5.15 9.86 -2.96
C SER A 170 -4.74 9.60 -1.50
N HIS A 171 -3.71 8.79 -1.29
CA HIS A 171 -3.20 8.45 0.02
C HIS A 171 -2.43 9.62 0.69
N GLY A 172 -2.26 10.75 0.02
CA GLY A 172 -1.58 11.93 0.56
C GLY A 172 -0.09 11.73 0.79
N ILE A 173 0.48 10.69 0.16
CA ILE A 173 1.90 10.33 0.26
C ILE A 173 2.66 10.56 -1.05
N GLY A 174 1.98 11.00 -2.11
CA GLY A 174 2.57 11.28 -3.42
C GLY A 174 3.80 12.19 -3.38
N GLN A 175 3.86 13.15 -2.44
CA GLN A 175 5.02 14.02 -2.28
C GLN A 175 6.34 13.30 -1.90
N PHE A 176 6.26 12.07 -1.37
CA PHE A 176 7.41 11.27 -0.94
C PHE A 176 7.76 10.14 -1.92
N VAL A 177 7.07 10.08 -3.07
CA VAL A 177 7.26 9.00 -4.04
C VAL A 177 7.16 9.51 -5.47
N THR A 178 8.12 9.09 -6.30
CA THR A 178 8.07 9.27 -7.75
C THR A 178 7.81 7.92 -8.40
N VAL A 179 6.78 7.82 -9.23
CA VAL A 179 6.41 6.60 -9.96
C VAL A 179 6.70 6.80 -11.43
N GLU A 180 7.55 5.96 -12.02
CA GLU A 180 7.95 6.09 -13.42
C GLU A 180 7.72 4.81 -14.22
N GLN A 181 7.31 4.99 -15.48
CA GLN A 181 7.28 3.89 -16.43
C GLN A 181 8.68 3.69 -17.02
N ARG A 182 9.28 2.53 -16.75
CA ARG A 182 10.64 2.23 -17.24
C ARG A 182 10.95 0.73 -17.24
N ASP A 183 11.68 0.27 -18.26
CA ASP A 183 12.33 -1.04 -18.21
C ASP A 183 13.72 -0.88 -17.59
N VAL A 184 13.82 -1.14 -16.28
CA VAL A 184 15.08 -0.92 -15.54
C VAL A 184 16.20 -1.89 -15.93
N CYS A 185 15.90 -2.99 -16.61
CA CYS A 185 16.90 -3.92 -17.10
C CYS A 185 17.60 -3.38 -18.36
N GLN A 186 16.92 -2.56 -19.15
CA GLN A 186 17.45 -1.99 -20.39
C GLN A 186 17.90 -0.52 -20.20
N ASP A 187 17.05 0.27 -19.54
CA ASP A 187 17.20 1.73 -19.46
C ASP A 187 17.80 2.19 -18.11
N GLY A 188 17.96 1.27 -17.15
CA GLY A 188 18.39 1.57 -15.80
C GLY A 188 17.41 2.46 -15.02
N PHE A 189 17.91 3.17 -14.00
CA PHE A 189 17.10 4.00 -13.09
C PHE A 189 17.18 5.51 -13.39
N GLY A 190 17.88 5.88 -14.46
CA GLY A 190 18.09 7.27 -14.85
C GLY A 190 19.33 7.91 -14.23
N THR A 191 20.03 8.68 -15.06
CA THR A 191 21.29 9.33 -14.68
C THR A 191 21.11 10.35 -13.54
N GLU A 192 19.90 10.85 -13.37
CA GLU A 192 19.47 11.74 -12.31
C GLU A 192 19.57 11.11 -10.92
N LEU A 193 19.56 9.78 -10.81
CA LEU A 193 19.69 9.04 -9.54
C LEU A 193 21.11 8.54 -9.27
N ASN A 194 22.04 8.70 -10.22
CA ASN A 194 23.42 8.28 -10.04
C ASN A 194 24.07 9.00 -8.84
N GLY A 195 24.68 8.24 -7.94
CA GLY A 195 25.34 8.79 -6.75
C GLY A 195 24.40 9.36 -5.68
N LYS A 196 23.10 9.02 -5.68
CA LYS A 196 22.09 9.65 -4.79
C LYS A 196 21.28 8.69 -3.94
N VAL A 197 21.37 7.39 -4.18
CA VAL A 197 20.48 6.38 -3.58
C VAL A 197 21.17 5.70 -2.40
N ASP A 198 20.40 5.47 -1.33
CA ASP A 198 20.86 4.78 -0.12
C ASP A 198 20.54 3.28 -0.18
N ALA A 199 19.42 2.89 -0.80
CA ALA A 199 18.99 1.50 -0.90
C ALA A 199 18.25 1.21 -2.20
N VAL A 200 18.40 -0.01 -2.73
CA VAL A 200 17.68 -0.50 -3.91
C VAL A 200 17.02 -1.84 -3.57
N PHE A 201 15.75 -1.98 -3.89
CA PHE A 201 14.99 -3.23 -3.80
C PHE A 201 14.46 -3.61 -5.20
N LEU A 202 14.77 -4.83 -5.65
CA LEU A 202 14.39 -5.33 -6.97
C LEU A 202 13.48 -6.55 -6.82
N ASP A 203 12.23 -6.40 -7.26
CA ASP A 203 11.27 -7.49 -7.39
C ASP A 203 10.81 -7.62 -8.84
N ILE A 204 11.72 -8.12 -9.67
CA ILE A 204 11.52 -8.30 -11.11
C ILE A 204 11.99 -9.70 -11.53
N PRO A 205 11.54 -10.23 -12.69
CA PRO A 205 11.90 -11.59 -13.12
C PRO A 205 13.40 -11.82 -13.33
N HIS A 206 14.15 -10.79 -13.74
CA HIS A 206 15.56 -10.86 -14.10
C HIS A 206 16.39 -9.80 -13.37
N PRO A 207 16.47 -9.84 -12.02
CA PRO A 207 17.08 -8.77 -11.23
C PRO A 207 18.57 -8.58 -11.53
N TRP A 208 19.26 -9.64 -11.95
CA TRP A 208 20.69 -9.60 -12.31
C TRP A 208 20.99 -8.64 -13.47
N GLU A 209 20.04 -8.37 -14.35
CA GLU A 209 20.19 -7.41 -15.46
C GLU A 209 20.13 -5.96 -14.96
N ALA A 210 19.37 -5.70 -13.90
CA ALA A 210 19.27 -4.38 -13.28
C ALA A 210 20.40 -4.09 -12.27
N VAL A 211 21.17 -5.10 -11.83
CA VAL A 211 22.26 -4.93 -10.85
C VAL A 211 23.33 -3.91 -11.30
N PRO A 212 23.85 -3.92 -12.54
CA PRO A 212 24.81 -2.92 -12.99
C PRO A 212 24.26 -1.50 -12.95
N HIS A 213 22.97 -1.34 -13.27
CA HIS A 213 22.28 -0.05 -13.19
C HIS A 213 22.08 0.39 -11.74
N ALA A 214 21.70 -0.51 -10.85
CA ALA A 214 21.54 -0.24 -9.42
C ALA A 214 22.86 0.20 -8.79
N ALA A 215 23.97 -0.47 -9.14
CA ALA A 215 25.30 -0.14 -8.63
C ALA A 215 25.69 1.33 -8.89
N ALA A 216 25.32 1.87 -10.05
CA ALA A 216 25.59 3.27 -10.42
C ALA A 216 24.77 4.30 -9.63
N THR A 217 23.67 3.89 -9.00
CA THR A 217 22.78 4.80 -8.24
C THR A 217 23.26 5.08 -6.83
N PHE A 218 24.05 4.19 -6.24
CA PHE A 218 24.50 4.33 -4.86
C PHE A 218 25.41 5.53 -4.67
N LYS A 219 25.24 6.24 -3.54
CA LYS A 219 26.15 7.30 -3.10
C LYS A 219 27.56 6.76 -2.94
N ASP A 220 28.56 7.56 -3.31
CA ASP A 220 29.95 7.27 -2.97
C ASP A 220 30.11 7.31 -1.44
N VAL A 221 30.73 6.26 -0.87
CA VAL A 221 30.96 6.11 0.58
C VAL A 221 32.31 6.67 0.98
#